data_AF-A0A4U2DUK5-F1
#
_entry.id   AF-A0A4U2DUK5-F1
#
_cell.length_a   1.000
_cell.length_b   1.000
_cell.length_c   1.000
_cell.angle_alpha   90.00
_cell.angle_beta   90.00
_cell.angle_gamma   90.00
#
_symmetry.space_group_name_H-M   'P 1'
#
loop_
_entity.id
_entity.type
_entity.pdbx_description
1 polymer ?
#
loop_
_entity_poly.entity_id
_entity_poly.type
_entity_poly.pdbx_seq_one_letter_code
_entity_poly.pdbx_strand_id
1 'polypeptide(L)'
;MAQLDPSKAPSENFDLSKWKIVIPMEDTKPERKGKVMEISKAELNEDYQHAPWFYTDKESGAMVFAAPNKAMTTPNSSNARSELHALISDNTSIGPYEPANNFVLASHPDADKFGAIGGKMNATLAVDHVSQSGDHRHNDSFSVVIGQIHAGTNEPLKIFYRKLPDQNYGSVYWNYENNALGDDYHRRLDISHNVFGKAKIRFGEPEPTDGIKLGEKFSYEIQV
;
A
#
# COMPACT_ATOMS: atom_id res chain seq x y z
N MET A 1 -8.10 3.59 20.79
CA MET A 1 -8.53 3.81 19.39
C MET A 1 -9.98 4.23 19.43
N ALA A 2 -10.39 5.22 18.62
CA ALA A 2 -11.80 5.54 18.48
C ALA A 2 -12.55 4.29 17.97
N GLN A 3 -13.78 4.08 18.45
CA GLN A 3 -14.62 3.00 17.96
C GLN A 3 -15.09 3.36 16.54
N LEU A 4 -14.80 2.49 15.57
CA LEU A 4 -15.27 2.66 14.20
C LEU A 4 -16.78 2.35 14.13
N ASP A 5 -17.49 3.04 13.23
CA ASP A 5 -18.92 2.85 12.99
C ASP A 5 -19.13 1.99 11.72
N PRO A 6 -19.63 0.75 11.83
CA PRO A 6 -19.85 -0.14 10.67
C PRO A 6 -20.94 0.33 9.69
N SER A 7 -21.77 1.30 10.09
CA SER A 7 -22.79 1.89 9.24
C SER A 7 -22.25 3.02 8.35
N LYS A 8 -21.06 3.52 8.67
CA LYS A 8 -20.44 4.71 8.05
C LYS A 8 -19.48 4.35 6.92
N ALA A 9 -19.36 5.23 5.93
CA ALA A 9 -18.39 5.07 4.86
C ALA A 9 -16.94 5.18 5.39
N PRO A 10 -15.93 4.72 4.63
CA PRO A 10 -14.55 4.83 5.06
C PRO A 10 -14.13 6.29 5.36
N SER A 11 -14.55 7.26 4.54
CA SER A 11 -14.29 8.69 4.74
C SER A 11 -14.91 9.29 5.99
N GLU A 12 -15.95 8.66 6.55
CA GLU A 12 -16.59 9.11 7.78
C GLU A 12 -15.91 8.52 9.04
N ASN A 13 -15.20 7.41 8.88
CA ASN A 13 -14.43 6.76 9.95
C ASN A 13 -12.95 7.18 9.96
N PHE A 14 -12.41 7.63 8.82
CA PHE A 14 -11.00 7.94 8.61
C PHE A 14 -10.84 9.28 7.87
N ASP A 15 -9.82 10.06 8.23
CA ASP A 15 -9.45 11.24 7.45
C ASP A 15 -8.82 10.83 6.11
N LEU A 16 -9.61 10.94 5.04
CA LEU A 16 -9.20 10.64 3.67
C LEU A 16 -8.90 11.92 2.85
N SER A 17 -8.84 13.09 3.48
CA SER A 17 -8.68 14.39 2.78
C SER A 17 -7.37 14.51 2.00
N LYS A 18 -6.35 13.75 2.40
CA LYS A 18 -5.02 13.71 1.77
C LYS A 18 -4.80 12.50 0.88
N TRP A 19 -5.85 11.80 0.48
CA TRP A 19 -5.71 10.54 -0.25
C TRP A 19 -6.57 10.51 -1.51
N LYS A 20 -6.01 9.93 -2.57
CA LYS A 20 -6.78 9.32 -3.66
C LYS A 20 -6.66 7.80 -3.55
N ILE A 21 -7.50 7.05 -4.26
CA ILE A 21 -7.41 5.58 -4.32
C ILE A 21 -7.43 5.08 -5.76
N VAL A 22 -6.67 4.02 -6.02
CA VAL A 22 -6.82 3.18 -7.22
C VAL A 22 -7.47 1.87 -6.80
N ILE A 23 -8.44 1.38 -7.57
CA ILE A 23 -9.06 0.05 -7.37
C ILE A 23 -8.92 -0.81 -8.64
N PRO A 24 -8.89 -2.15 -8.54
CA PRO A 24 -8.41 -3.03 -9.60
C PRO A 24 -9.50 -3.34 -10.66
N MET A 25 -10.01 -2.31 -11.32
CA MET A 25 -10.97 -2.40 -12.42
C MET A 25 -10.75 -1.29 -13.44
N GLU A 26 -11.41 -1.37 -14.59
CA GLU A 26 -11.39 -0.30 -15.59
C GLU A 26 -12.15 0.93 -15.10
N ASP A 27 -11.56 2.09 -15.38
CA ASP A 27 -12.17 3.39 -15.09
C ASP A 27 -13.42 3.62 -15.93
N THR A 28 -14.51 4.01 -15.27
CA THR A 28 -15.80 4.23 -15.94
C THR A 28 -15.92 5.62 -16.55
N LYS A 29 -14.99 6.54 -16.25
CA LYS A 29 -14.98 7.90 -16.79
C LYS A 29 -14.55 7.87 -18.27
N PRO A 30 -15.33 8.43 -19.22
CA PRO A 30 -15.03 8.36 -20.64
C PRO A 30 -13.62 8.85 -21.02
N GLU A 31 -13.13 9.91 -20.37
CA GLU A 31 -11.80 10.49 -20.57
C GLU A 31 -10.65 9.64 -20.01
N ARG A 32 -10.98 8.61 -19.22
CA ARG A 32 -10.03 7.64 -18.66
C ARG A 32 -10.23 6.23 -19.19
N LYS A 33 -10.98 6.05 -20.28
CA LYS A 33 -11.18 4.75 -20.94
C LYS A 33 -9.86 3.99 -21.15
N GLY A 34 -9.84 2.70 -20.80
CA GLY A 34 -8.65 1.86 -20.88
C GLY A 34 -7.60 2.12 -19.79
N LYS A 35 -7.90 2.91 -18.76
CA LYS A 35 -7.05 3.08 -17.57
C LYS A 35 -7.66 2.38 -16.37
N VAL A 36 -6.82 2.07 -15.38
CA VAL A 36 -7.30 1.61 -14.08
C VAL A 36 -8.10 2.71 -13.38
N MET A 37 -9.16 2.30 -12.70
CA MET A 37 -10.05 3.17 -11.95
C MET A 37 -9.28 3.97 -10.90
N GLU A 38 -9.41 5.29 -10.98
CA GLU A 38 -8.89 6.22 -10.00
C GLU A 38 -10.03 7.09 -9.44
N ILE A 39 -10.11 7.11 -8.12
CA ILE A 39 -11.04 7.92 -7.36
C ILE A 39 -10.25 9.05 -6.73
N SER A 40 -10.57 10.27 -7.11
CA SER A 40 -9.94 11.49 -6.63
C SER A 40 -10.20 11.72 -5.15
N LYS A 41 -9.47 12.66 -4.54
CA LYS A 41 -9.73 13.09 -3.14
C LYS A 41 -11.19 13.47 -2.92
N ALA A 42 -11.74 14.29 -3.82
CA ALA A 42 -13.10 14.79 -3.68
C ALA A 42 -14.10 13.63 -3.69
N GLU A 43 -14.03 12.78 -4.71
CA GLU A 43 -14.90 11.61 -4.83
C GLU A 43 -14.72 10.64 -3.64
N LEU A 44 -13.48 10.41 -3.18
CA LEU A 44 -13.21 9.51 -2.06
C LEU A 44 -13.85 10.00 -0.75
N ASN A 45 -13.97 11.31 -0.57
CA ASN A 45 -14.58 11.93 0.61
C ASN A 45 -16.09 12.16 0.47
N GLU A 46 -16.71 11.75 -0.64
CA GLU A 46 -18.16 11.72 -0.86
C GLU A 46 -18.73 10.31 -0.60
N ASP A 47 -18.40 9.74 0.57
CA ASP A 47 -18.85 8.43 1.05
C ASP A 47 -18.55 7.25 0.11
N TYR A 48 -17.50 7.40 -0.71
CA TYR A 48 -17.16 6.42 -1.74
C TYR A 48 -16.90 5.03 -1.16
N GLN A 49 -17.59 4.05 -1.73
CA GLN A 49 -17.40 2.63 -1.47
C GLN A 49 -17.63 1.85 -2.76
N HIS A 50 -16.88 0.76 -2.91
CA HIS A 50 -17.01 -0.18 -4.00
C HIS A 50 -16.72 -1.60 -3.51
N ALA A 51 -17.77 -2.33 -3.11
CA ALA A 51 -17.64 -3.77 -2.95
C ALA A 51 -17.47 -4.42 -4.33
N PRO A 52 -16.42 -5.25 -4.54
CA PRO A 52 -15.69 -5.97 -3.49
C PRO A 52 -14.27 -5.43 -3.17
N TRP A 53 -13.88 -4.24 -3.62
CA TRP A 53 -12.47 -3.79 -3.61
C TRP A 53 -12.10 -2.74 -2.56
N PHE A 54 -13.05 -1.91 -2.14
CA PHE A 54 -12.85 -0.88 -1.12
C PHE A 54 -14.17 -0.57 -0.41
N TYR A 55 -14.32 -0.88 0.88
CA TYR A 55 -15.60 -0.72 1.58
C TYR A 55 -15.43 -0.76 3.10
N THR A 56 -16.45 -0.34 3.84
CA THR A 56 -16.51 -0.53 5.29
C THR A 56 -16.99 -1.94 5.62
N ASP A 57 -16.21 -2.67 6.42
CA ASP A 57 -16.65 -3.94 7.02
C ASP A 57 -17.85 -3.72 7.94
N LYS A 58 -18.92 -4.49 7.73
CA LYS A 58 -20.22 -4.28 8.40
C LYS A 58 -20.27 -4.76 9.84
N GLU A 59 -19.25 -5.47 10.31
CA GLU A 59 -19.16 -5.93 11.69
C GLU A 59 -18.26 -5.00 12.52
N SER A 60 -17.08 -4.67 12.00
CA SER A 60 -16.03 -3.97 12.73
C SER A 60 -15.90 -2.48 12.41
N GLY A 61 -16.44 -2.01 11.28
CA GLY A 61 -16.22 -0.66 10.77
C GLY A 61 -14.86 -0.44 10.12
N ALA A 62 -14.04 -1.48 9.96
CA ALA A 62 -12.74 -1.38 9.32
C ALA A 62 -12.87 -0.97 7.84
N MET A 63 -11.91 -0.15 7.37
CA MET A 63 -11.75 0.16 5.95
C MET A 63 -11.04 -1.01 5.25
N VAL A 64 -11.79 -1.76 4.45
CA VAL A 64 -11.32 -2.97 3.77
C VAL A 64 -10.74 -2.62 2.41
N PHE A 65 -9.56 -3.17 2.12
CA PHE A 65 -8.91 -3.14 0.81
C PHE A 65 -8.79 -4.57 0.29
N ALA A 66 -9.24 -4.82 -0.95
CA ALA A 66 -9.08 -6.12 -1.57
C ALA A 66 -8.66 -5.98 -3.04
N ALA A 67 -7.76 -6.86 -3.47
CA ALA A 67 -7.33 -6.96 -4.85
C ALA A 67 -7.14 -8.42 -5.25
N PRO A 68 -7.67 -8.86 -6.41
CA PRO A 68 -7.39 -10.19 -6.94
C PRO A 68 -5.99 -10.24 -7.56
N ASN A 69 -5.40 -11.44 -7.68
CA ASN A 69 -4.08 -11.62 -8.30
C ASN A 69 -4.00 -11.12 -9.75
N LYS A 70 -5.11 -11.20 -10.49
CA LYS A 70 -5.19 -10.78 -11.90
C LYS A 70 -6.38 -9.86 -12.10
N ALA A 71 -6.08 -8.60 -12.36
CA ALA A 71 -7.02 -7.56 -12.72
C ALA A 71 -6.28 -6.44 -13.46
N MET A 72 -6.97 -5.34 -13.75
CA MET A 72 -6.36 -4.17 -14.37
C MET A 72 -5.29 -3.56 -13.44
N THR A 73 -4.19 -3.11 -14.05
CA THR A 73 -3.04 -2.55 -13.32
C THR A 73 -2.67 -1.16 -13.85
N THR A 74 -1.82 -0.45 -13.11
CA THR A 74 -1.19 0.79 -13.57
C THR A 74 -0.06 0.48 -14.57
N PRO A 75 0.31 1.41 -15.47
CA PRO A 75 1.26 1.15 -16.57
C PRO A 75 2.63 0.57 -16.19
N ASN A 76 3.09 0.81 -14.96
CA ASN A 76 4.42 0.39 -14.49
C ASN A 76 4.35 -0.77 -13.48
N SER A 77 3.20 -1.43 -13.35
CA SER A 77 2.97 -2.51 -12.40
C SER A 77 2.31 -3.70 -13.07
N SER A 78 2.83 -4.91 -12.83
CA SER A 78 2.14 -6.16 -13.16
C SER A 78 1.17 -6.63 -12.07
N ASN A 79 1.19 -5.99 -10.89
CA ASN A 79 0.34 -6.33 -9.76
C ASN A 79 -0.87 -5.38 -9.67
N ALA A 80 -2.05 -5.96 -9.48
CA ALA A 80 -3.28 -5.23 -9.20
C ALA A 80 -3.30 -4.72 -7.75
N ARG A 81 -4.03 -3.63 -7.50
CA ARG A 81 -4.07 -2.98 -6.18
C ARG A 81 -5.41 -2.33 -5.89
N SER A 82 -5.78 -2.35 -4.62
CA SER A 82 -6.71 -1.40 -4.00
C SER A 82 -5.89 -0.64 -2.97
N GLU A 83 -5.44 0.57 -3.32
CA GLU A 83 -4.35 1.25 -2.60
C GLU A 83 -4.52 2.76 -2.61
N LEU A 84 -4.34 3.37 -1.43
CA LEU A 84 -4.34 4.82 -1.23
C LEU A 84 -3.01 5.43 -1.68
N HIS A 85 -3.08 6.62 -2.27
CA HIS A 85 -1.94 7.44 -2.66
C HIS A 85 -2.06 8.82 -2.01
N ALA A 86 -1.08 9.17 -1.17
CA ALA A 86 -1.03 10.43 -0.45
C ALA A 86 -0.80 11.61 -1.40
N LEU A 87 -1.54 12.68 -1.18
CA LEU A 87 -1.51 13.93 -1.92
C LEU A 87 -1.65 15.04 -0.88
N ILE A 88 -0.58 15.76 -0.57
CA ILE A 88 -0.52 16.66 0.61
C ILE A 88 -1.24 17.99 0.36
N SER A 89 -1.19 18.50 -0.87
CA SER A 89 -1.74 19.81 -1.22
C SER A 89 -3.27 19.80 -1.30
N ASP A 90 -3.91 20.82 -0.75
CA ASP A 90 -5.35 21.07 -0.93
C ASP A 90 -5.68 21.81 -2.23
N ASN A 91 -4.67 22.33 -2.93
CA ASN A 91 -4.83 22.96 -4.22
C ASN A 91 -4.97 21.88 -5.32
N THR A 92 -6.19 21.74 -5.84
CA THR A 92 -6.57 20.75 -6.87
C THR A 92 -5.92 20.99 -8.23
N SER A 93 -5.32 22.17 -8.44
CA SER A 93 -4.56 22.47 -9.67
C SER A 93 -3.14 21.89 -9.64
N ILE A 94 -2.66 21.43 -8.49
CA ILE A 94 -1.32 20.83 -8.34
C ILE A 94 -1.43 19.34 -8.66
N GLY A 95 -0.68 18.90 -9.67
CA GLY A 95 -0.63 17.51 -10.10
C GLY A 95 -0.12 16.56 -9.00
N PRO A 96 -0.41 15.25 -9.11
CA PRO A 96 -0.05 14.28 -8.08
C PRO A 96 1.46 14.09 -7.91
N TYR A 97 2.26 14.39 -8.94
CA TYR A 97 3.72 14.21 -8.92
C TYR A 97 4.49 15.53 -8.75
N GLU A 98 3.79 16.65 -8.55
CA GLU A 98 4.45 17.94 -8.33
C GLU A 98 5.00 18.03 -6.90
N PRO A 99 6.16 18.69 -6.68
CA PRO A 99 6.78 18.80 -5.36
C PRO A 99 5.80 19.28 -4.27
N ALA A 100 5.01 20.30 -4.56
CA ALA A 100 4.06 20.88 -3.61
C ALA A 100 2.95 19.91 -3.14
N ASN A 101 2.75 18.78 -3.83
CA ASN A 101 1.79 17.75 -3.43
C ASN A 101 2.44 16.56 -2.70
N ASN A 102 3.76 16.56 -2.58
CA ASN A 102 4.56 15.45 -2.08
C ASN A 102 5.43 15.90 -0.90
N PHE A 103 6.00 14.95 -0.17
CA PHE A 103 7.00 15.22 0.85
C PHE A 103 8.41 14.97 0.32
N VAL A 104 9.41 15.44 1.07
CA VAL A 104 10.82 15.22 0.75
C VAL A 104 11.65 15.08 2.02
N LEU A 105 12.85 14.51 1.90
CA LEU A 105 13.84 14.51 2.99
C LEU A 105 14.40 15.91 3.23
N ALA A 106 14.68 16.25 4.49
CA ALA A 106 15.29 17.53 4.86
C ALA A 106 16.65 17.79 4.19
N SER A 107 17.34 16.73 3.76
CA SER A 107 18.62 16.81 3.05
C SER A 107 18.51 17.16 1.56
N HIS A 108 17.29 17.24 1.00
CA HIS A 108 17.10 17.57 -0.41
C HIS A 108 17.39 19.05 -0.66
N PRO A 109 18.14 19.42 -1.72
CA PRO A 109 18.55 20.81 -1.96
C PRO A 109 17.36 21.77 -2.20
N ASP A 110 16.26 21.25 -2.73
CA ASP A 110 15.02 22.00 -2.98
C ASP A 110 13.91 21.68 -1.96
N ALA A 111 14.25 21.39 -0.69
CA ALA A 111 13.27 20.93 0.29
C ALA A 111 12.10 21.92 0.51
N ASP A 112 12.36 23.22 0.30
CA ASP A 112 11.39 24.31 0.41
C ASP A 112 10.29 24.30 -0.67
N LYS A 113 10.49 23.58 -1.78
CA LYS A 113 9.49 23.46 -2.86
C LYS A 113 8.43 22.39 -2.60
N PHE A 114 8.66 21.52 -1.62
CA PHE A 114 7.78 20.39 -1.35
C PHE A 114 6.67 20.74 -0.37
N GLY A 115 5.56 20.01 -0.44
CA GLY A 115 4.41 20.21 0.45
C GLY A 115 4.70 19.86 1.92
N ALA A 116 5.72 19.03 2.16
CA ALA A 116 6.19 18.68 3.50
C ALA A 116 7.67 18.26 3.50
N ILE A 117 8.33 18.42 4.65
CA ILE A 117 9.65 17.85 4.94
C ILE A 117 9.45 16.70 5.93
N GLY A 118 9.91 15.50 5.57
CA GLY A 118 9.68 14.27 6.32
C GLY A 118 8.21 13.85 6.31
N GLY A 119 7.87 12.91 7.19
CA GLY A 119 6.48 12.46 7.30
C GLY A 119 6.32 11.34 8.32
N LYS A 120 5.09 11.20 8.80
CA LYS A 120 4.70 10.12 9.71
C LYS A 120 3.43 9.45 9.22
N MET A 121 3.47 8.12 9.06
CA MET A 121 2.31 7.29 8.77
C MET A 121 2.17 6.22 9.85
N ASN A 122 0.97 6.09 10.42
CA ASN A 122 0.62 5.01 11.33
C ASN A 122 -0.53 4.21 10.73
N ALA A 123 -0.47 2.89 10.84
CA ALA A 123 -1.59 2.02 10.54
C ALA A 123 -1.76 0.99 11.65
N THR A 124 -3.02 0.64 11.94
CA THR A 124 -3.38 -0.57 12.67
C THR A 124 -4.31 -1.37 11.79
N LEU A 125 -3.92 -2.59 11.44
CA LEU A 125 -4.61 -3.41 10.45
C LEU A 125 -4.53 -4.89 10.84
N ALA A 126 -5.35 -5.70 10.17
CA ALA A 126 -5.16 -7.13 10.08
C ALA A 126 -5.05 -7.50 8.60
N VAL A 127 -4.29 -8.55 8.29
CA VAL A 127 -4.32 -9.15 6.95
C VAL A 127 -5.32 -10.28 6.98
N ASP A 128 -6.47 -10.11 6.35
CA ASP A 128 -7.53 -11.11 6.39
C ASP A 128 -7.25 -12.29 5.45
N HIS A 129 -6.60 -12.02 4.32
CA HIS A 129 -6.28 -13.04 3.32
C HIS A 129 -5.06 -12.65 2.48
N VAL A 130 -4.31 -13.66 2.05
CA VAL A 130 -3.31 -13.57 0.98
C VAL A 130 -3.57 -14.68 -0.02
N SER A 131 -3.11 -14.53 -1.26
CA SER A 131 -3.22 -15.59 -2.27
C SER A 131 -2.81 -16.95 -1.70
N GLN A 132 -3.58 -17.99 -2.02
CA GLN A 132 -3.24 -19.39 -1.71
C GLN A 132 -2.66 -20.13 -2.92
N SER A 133 -2.59 -19.47 -4.08
CA SER A 133 -2.01 -19.99 -5.31
C SER A 133 -0.86 -19.12 -5.81
N GLY A 134 0.05 -19.72 -6.57
CA GLY A 134 1.26 -19.06 -7.04
C GLY A 134 2.47 -20.01 -6.98
N ASP A 135 3.55 -19.62 -7.65
CA ASP A 135 4.80 -20.38 -7.60
C ASP A 135 5.55 -20.06 -6.30
N HIS A 136 5.66 -21.05 -5.42
CA HIS A 136 6.30 -20.90 -4.10
C HIS A 136 7.80 -20.59 -4.15
N ARG A 137 8.44 -20.69 -5.33
CA ARG A 137 9.84 -20.32 -5.53
C ARG A 137 10.01 -18.81 -5.70
N HIS A 138 8.95 -18.09 -6.09
CA HIS A 138 8.99 -16.64 -6.26
C HIS A 138 8.78 -15.93 -4.92
N ASN A 139 9.51 -14.83 -4.70
CA ASN A 139 9.48 -14.13 -3.43
C ASN A 139 8.17 -13.35 -3.20
N ASP A 140 7.45 -13.01 -4.26
CA ASP A 140 6.24 -12.18 -4.20
C ASP A 140 4.95 -13.01 -4.06
N SER A 141 5.03 -14.33 -4.31
CA SER A 141 3.91 -15.24 -4.10
C SER A 141 3.47 -15.27 -2.64
N PHE A 142 2.15 -15.30 -2.44
CA PHE A 142 1.49 -15.38 -1.12
C PHE A 142 1.80 -14.18 -0.21
N SER A 143 2.11 -13.03 -0.81
CA SER A 143 2.41 -11.79 -0.11
C SER A 143 1.44 -10.67 -0.49
N VAL A 144 1.38 -9.65 0.36
CA VAL A 144 0.69 -8.39 0.12
C VAL A 144 1.57 -7.26 0.64
N VAL A 145 1.65 -6.18 -0.13
CA VAL A 145 2.28 -4.93 0.32
C VAL A 145 1.24 -4.13 1.07
N ILE A 146 1.54 -3.72 2.31
CA ILE A 146 0.60 -3.07 3.23
C ILE A 146 0.92 -1.61 3.51
N GLY A 147 2.10 -1.13 3.10
CA GLY A 147 2.52 0.25 3.25
C GLY A 147 3.78 0.55 2.43
N GLN A 148 3.88 1.76 1.88
CA GLN A 148 4.97 2.12 0.98
C GLN A 148 5.41 3.58 1.13
N ILE A 149 6.68 3.84 0.83
CA ILE A 149 7.16 5.13 0.34
C ILE A 149 7.58 4.91 -1.10
N HIS A 150 6.98 5.68 -2.01
CA HIS A 150 7.27 5.62 -3.44
C HIS A 150 7.87 6.95 -3.88
N ALA A 151 9.09 6.93 -4.41
CA ALA A 151 9.73 8.11 -4.99
C ALA A 151 9.48 8.18 -6.51
N GLY A 152 10.13 9.10 -7.22
CA GLY A 152 9.93 9.24 -8.67
C GLY A 152 10.37 8.02 -9.48
N THR A 153 11.38 7.28 -9.00
CA THR A 153 12.03 6.21 -9.77
C THR A 153 12.30 4.92 -9.01
N ASN A 154 12.08 4.90 -7.70
CA ASN A 154 12.29 3.74 -6.83
C ASN A 154 11.31 3.72 -5.66
N GLU A 155 11.30 2.63 -4.90
CA GLU A 155 10.52 2.52 -3.67
C GLU A 155 11.43 2.47 -2.42
N PRO A 156 11.71 3.63 -1.78
CA PRO A 156 12.48 3.67 -0.54
C PRO A 156 11.97 2.75 0.56
N LEU A 157 10.67 2.39 0.55
CA LEU A 157 10.12 1.45 1.50
C LEU A 157 8.92 0.71 0.92
N LYS A 158 8.91 -0.62 1.07
CA LYS A 158 7.73 -1.49 0.87
C LYS A 158 7.61 -2.44 2.05
N ILE A 159 6.53 -2.35 2.83
CA ILE A 159 6.22 -3.28 3.93
C ILE A 159 5.39 -4.42 3.38
N PHE A 160 5.85 -5.64 3.60
CA PHE A 160 5.20 -6.87 3.16
C PHE A 160 4.65 -7.63 4.37
N TYR A 161 3.46 -8.19 4.20
CA TYR A 161 3.04 -9.38 4.92
C TYR A 161 3.06 -10.56 3.95
N ARG A 162 3.65 -11.69 4.35
CA ARG A 162 3.69 -12.91 3.54
C ARG A 162 3.41 -14.13 4.39
N LYS A 163 2.47 -14.97 3.94
CA LYS A 163 2.15 -16.23 4.61
C LYS A 163 2.07 -17.35 3.59
N LEU A 164 2.90 -18.38 3.74
CA LEU A 164 2.83 -19.55 2.86
C LEU A 164 1.59 -20.40 3.16
N PRO A 165 1.07 -21.17 2.17
CA PRO A 165 -0.10 -22.02 2.37
C PRO A 165 0.09 -23.13 3.42
N ASP A 166 1.33 -23.60 3.62
CA ASP A 166 1.70 -24.64 4.59
C ASP A 166 2.03 -24.10 5.99
N GLN A 167 1.82 -22.81 6.24
CA GLN A 167 2.11 -22.14 7.51
C GLN A 167 0.84 -21.52 8.09
N ASN A 168 0.76 -21.38 9.41
CA ASN A 168 -0.32 -20.66 10.11
C ASN A 168 0.06 -19.20 10.40
N TYR A 169 1.36 -18.91 10.61
CA TYR A 169 1.87 -17.55 10.82
C TYR A 169 2.49 -16.98 9.54
N GLY A 170 2.22 -15.70 9.28
CA GLY A 170 2.87 -14.90 8.25
C GLY A 170 4.07 -14.14 8.78
N SER A 171 5.06 -13.91 7.91
CA SER A 171 6.19 -13.02 8.18
C SER A 171 5.84 -11.59 7.80
N VAL A 172 6.33 -10.63 8.60
CA VAL A 172 6.32 -9.20 8.30
C VAL A 172 7.76 -8.74 8.11
N TYR A 173 8.02 -8.10 6.99
CA TYR A 173 9.33 -7.55 6.64
C TYR A 173 9.14 -6.32 5.76
N TRP A 174 10.19 -5.54 5.58
CA TRP A 174 10.16 -4.43 4.63
C TRP A 174 11.39 -4.44 3.74
N ASN A 175 11.23 -3.94 2.51
CA ASN A 175 12.32 -3.78 1.56
C ASN A 175 12.68 -2.29 1.47
N TYR A 176 13.99 -2.00 1.51
CA TYR A 176 14.58 -0.76 1.05
C TYR A 176 15.10 -0.98 -0.38
N GLU A 177 14.53 -0.29 -1.37
CA GLU A 177 15.11 -0.25 -2.71
C GLU A 177 16.12 0.91 -2.78
N ASN A 178 17.41 0.60 -2.93
CA ASN A 178 18.41 1.64 -3.07
C ASN A 178 18.20 2.45 -4.37
N ASN A 179 18.59 3.72 -4.35
CA ASN A 179 18.82 4.44 -5.60
C ASN A 179 19.95 3.73 -6.35
N ALA A 180 19.72 3.37 -7.61
CA ALA A 180 20.80 2.90 -8.47
C ALA A 180 21.90 3.97 -8.53
N LEU A 181 23.16 3.55 -8.40
CA LEU A 181 24.29 4.46 -8.58
C LEU A 181 24.52 4.66 -10.09
N GLY A 182 24.33 5.90 -10.56
CA GLY A 182 24.46 6.28 -11.97
C GLY A 182 23.19 6.03 -12.80
N ASP A 183 23.33 6.01 -14.12
CA ASP A 183 22.19 5.96 -15.06
C ASP A 183 21.62 4.54 -15.27
N ASP A 184 22.23 3.52 -14.68
CA ASP A 184 21.85 2.12 -14.86
C ASP A 184 20.79 1.68 -13.83
N TYR A 185 19.52 1.95 -14.17
CA TYR A 185 18.34 1.57 -13.39
C TYR A 185 18.25 0.07 -13.03
N HIS A 186 18.98 -0.82 -13.72
CA HIS A 186 19.00 -2.25 -13.43
C HIS A 186 19.83 -2.62 -12.20
N ARG A 187 20.57 -1.67 -11.61
CA ARG A 187 21.39 -1.90 -10.41
C ARG A 187 20.66 -1.67 -9.09
N ARG A 188 19.35 -1.44 -9.14
CA ARG A 188 18.52 -1.39 -7.93
C ARG A 188 18.47 -2.77 -7.28
N LEU A 189 18.53 -2.78 -5.96
CA LEU A 189 18.52 -3.96 -5.10
C LEU A 189 17.49 -3.71 -4.01
N ASP A 190 16.56 -4.65 -3.87
CA ASP A 190 15.71 -4.73 -2.69
C ASP A 190 16.51 -5.36 -1.53
N ILE A 191 16.76 -4.56 -0.49
CA ILE A 191 17.36 -5.00 0.76
C ILE A 191 16.23 -5.29 1.75
N SER A 192 16.04 -6.57 2.08
CA SER A 192 14.97 -6.99 3.01
C SER A 192 15.41 -6.90 4.47
N HIS A 193 14.53 -6.35 5.30
CA HIS A 193 14.67 -6.24 6.74
C HIS A 193 13.51 -6.96 7.43
N ASN A 194 13.83 -7.99 8.21
CA ASN A 194 12.84 -8.79 8.92
C ASN A 194 12.32 -8.03 10.15
N VAL A 195 11.01 -8.13 10.42
CA VAL A 195 10.39 -7.64 11.66
C VAL A 195 9.88 -8.83 12.48
N PHE A 196 9.02 -9.64 11.87
CA PHE A 196 8.53 -10.91 12.42
C PHE A 196 8.73 -12.01 11.39
N GLY A 197 9.24 -13.17 11.81
CA GLY A 197 9.61 -14.24 10.90
C GLY A 197 10.77 -13.82 9.99
N LYS A 198 10.71 -14.21 8.70
CA LYS A 198 11.77 -13.86 7.73
C LYS A 198 11.27 -13.58 6.33
N ALA A 199 11.87 -12.59 5.69
CA ALA A 199 11.76 -12.40 4.25
C ALA A 199 12.25 -13.63 3.50
N LYS A 200 11.68 -13.88 2.32
CA LYS A 200 12.06 -14.99 1.43
C LYS A 200 12.00 -16.38 2.10
N ILE A 201 11.11 -16.56 3.08
CA ILE A 201 10.77 -17.89 3.61
C ILE A 201 10.32 -18.84 2.49
N ARG A 202 10.58 -20.14 2.65
CA ARG A 202 10.31 -21.18 1.65
C ARG A 202 9.38 -22.25 2.20
N PHE A 203 8.67 -22.89 1.28
CA PHE A 203 7.80 -24.02 1.57
C PHE A 203 8.59 -25.15 2.24
N GLY A 204 8.03 -25.76 3.29
CA GLY A 204 8.68 -26.81 4.08
C GLY A 204 9.74 -26.33 5.08
N GLU A 205 10.07 -25.03 5.13
CA GLU A 205 10.87 -24.49 6.23
C GLU A 205 10.05 -24.43 7.54
N PRO A 206 10.71 -24.44 8.71
CA PRO A 206 10.03 -24.27 9.98
C PRO A 206 9.15 -23.03 10.01
N GLU A 207 7.99 -23.17 10.64
CA GLU A 207 7.01 -22.10 10.78
C GLU A 207 7.59 -20.90 11.55
N PRO A 208 7.38 -19.65 11.09
CA PRO A 208 7.83 -18.46 11.82
C PRO A 208 6.92 -18.22 13.03
N THR A 209 7.21 -18.84 14.17
CA THR A 209 6.34 -18.81 15.36
C THR A 209 6.23 -17.44 16.03
N ASP A 210 7.13 -16.50 15.70
CA ASP A 210 7.08 -15.09 16.05
C ASP A 210 6.28 -14.25 15.03
N GLY A 211 5.75 -14.87 13.98
CA GLY A 211 4.95 -14.25 12.94
C GLY A 211 3.54 -13.84 13.39
N ILE A 212 2.77 -13.32 12.44
CA ILE A 212 1.42 -12.78 12.65
C ILE A 212 0.40 -13.65 11.91
N LYS A 213 -0.72 -14.03 12.54
CA LYS A 213 -1.77 -14.81 11.87
C LYS A 213 -2.64 -13.94 10.95
N LEU A 214 -3.32 -14.58 10.01
CA LEU A 214 -4.42 -13.91 9.30
C LEU A 214 -5.51 -13.49 10.31
N GLY A 215 -6.07 -12.29 10.14
CA GLY A 215 -7.05 -11.69 11.06
C GLY A 215 -6.47 -11.16 12.38
N GLU A 216 -5.19 -11.39 12.67
CA GLU A 216 -4.53 -10.82 13.86
C GLU A 216 -4.20 -9.35 13.63
N LYS A 217 -4.60 -8.48 14.57
CA LYS A 217 -4.34 -7.05 14.49
C LYS A 217 -2.90 -6.73 14.90
N PHE A 218 -2.24 -5.92 14.10
CA PHE A 218 -0.94 -5.34 14.41
C PHE A 218 -0.86 -3.90 13.92
N SER A 219 0.17 -3.20 14.37
CA SER A 219 0.41 -1.81 14.01
C SER A 219 1.81 -1.63 13.46
N TYR A 220 1.96 -0.69 12.52
CA TYR A 220 3.27 -0.20 12.11
C TYR A 220 3.28 1.33 12.10
N GLU A 221 4.48 1.88 12.27
CA GLU A 221 4.76 3.30 12.18
C GLU A 221 5.93 3.48 11.19
N ILE A 222 5.75 4.38 10.24
CA ILE A 222 6.80 4.86 9.36
C ILE A 222 7.07 6.31 9.74
N GLN A 223 8.30 6.61 10.13
CA GLN A 223 8.75 7.98 10.44
C GLN A 223 9.99 8.29 9.60
N VAL A 224 9.89 9.38 8.83
CA VAL A 224 10.94 9.89 7.93
C VAL A 224 11.34 11.28 8.35
#